data_AF-I7KYQ4-F1
#
_entry.id   AF-I7KYQ4-F1
#
_cell.length_a   1.000
_cell.length_b   1.000
_cell.length_c   1.000
_cell.angle_alpha   90.00
_cell.angle_beta   90.00
_cell.angle_gamma   90.00
#
_symmetry.space_group_name_H-M   'P 1'
#
loop_
_entity.id
_entity.type
_entity.pdbx_description
1 polymer ?
#
loop_
_entity_poly.entity_id
_entity_poly.type
_entity_poly.pdbx_seq_one_letter_code
_entity_poly.pdbx_strand_id
1 'polypeptide(L)' 'MGDEVFPFRMKVRPIATFLEPLEFKPLIPDLKFITNKTMWSGHLRIAMREIPEEDYRLILKRAGESLPQLPSSTLSAQI' A
#
# COMPACT_ATOMS: atom_id res chain seq x y z
N MET A 1 -15.84 -17.94 -11.76
CA MET A 1 -14.62 -17.13 -11.97
C MET A 1 -13.45 -18.05 -11.69
N GLY A 2 -12.86 -18.66 -12.72
CA GLY A 2 -11.81 -19.68 -12.54
C GLY A 2 -10.63 -19.52 -13.50
N ASP A 3 -10.88 -18.95 -14.69
CA ASP A 3 -9.87 -18.83 -15.76
C ASP A 3 -9.21 -17.43 -15.82
N GLU A 4 -9.25 -16.67 -14.72
CA GLU A 4 -8.63 -15.34 -14.66
C GLU A 4 -7.11 -15.44 -14.52
N VAL A 5 -6.37 -14.71 -15.36
CA VAL A 5 -4.90 -14.83 -15.48
C VAL A 5 -4.14 -13.56 -15.10
N PHE A 6 -4.84 -12.43 -14.86
CA PHE A 6 -4.26 -11.12 -14.49
C PHE A 6 -3.04 -10.75 -15.36
N PRO A 7 -3.25 -10.42 -16.65
CA PRO A 7 -2.17 -10.33 -17.65
C PRO A 7 -1.26 -9.11 -17.43
N PHE A 8 -1.78 -8.02 -16.86
CA PHE A 8 -1.03 -6.80 -16.61
C PHE A 8 -0.24 -6.90 -15.29
N ARG A 9 1.09 -6.94 -15.38
CA ARG A 9 1.98 -7.22 -14.25
C ARG A 9 3.13 -6.22 -14.18
N MET A 10 3.61 -5.97 -12.97
CA MET A 10 4.79 -5.14 -12.68
C MET A 10 5.78 -5.94 -11.85
N LYS A 11 7.09 -5.78 -12.10
CA LYS A 11 8.13 -6.29 -11.20
C LYS A 11 8.18 -5.40 -9.96
N VAL A 12 7.90 -5.99 -8.80
CA VAL A 12 8.01 -5.32 -7.49
C VAL A 12 9.15 -5.93 -6.69
N ARG A 13 9.62 -5.19 -5.69
CA ARG A 13 10.59 -5.68 -4.70
C ARG A 13 10.08 -5.39 -3.29
N PRO A 14 10.46 -6.20 -2.29
CA PRO A 14 10.19 -5.87 -0.90
C PRO A 14 10.90 -4.58 -0.52
N ILE A 15 10.16 -3.64 0.09
CA ILE A 15 10.72 -2.41 0.68
C ILE A 15 10.55 -2.40 2.20
N ALA A 16 9.49 -3.02 2.70
CA ALA A 16 9.23 -3.28 4.11
C ALA A 16 8.49 -4.62 4.21
N THR A 17 8.81 -5.45 5.19
CA THR A 17 8.14 -6.73 5.43
C THR A 17 7.85 -6.83 6.91
N PHE A 18 6.56 -6.72 7.25
CA PHE A 18 6.13 -6.66 8.63
C PHE A 18 6.27 -8.03 9.28
N LEU A 19 6.90 -8.09 10.46
CA LEU A 19 7.07 -9.33 11.22
C LEU A 19 5.72 -9.97 11.55
N GLU A 20 4.74 -9.14 11.90
CA GLU A 20 3.35 -9.54 12.11
C GLU A 20 2.45 -8.82 11.10
N PRO A 21 1.36 -9.46 10.63
CA PRO A 21 0.39 -8.79 9.77
C PRO A 21 -0.20 -7.55 10.46
N LEU A 22 -0.16 -6.42 9.76
CA LEU A 22 -0.81 -5.21 10.25
C LEU A 22 -2.33 -5.30 10.03
N GLU A 23 -3.08 -5.33 11.12
CA GLU A 23 -4.54 -5.28 11.08
C GLU A 23 -5.03 -3.98 10.42
N PHE A 24 -5.83 -4.09 9.37
CA PHE A 24 -6.27 -2.93 8.59
C PHE A 24 -7.42 -2.15 9.26
N LYS A 25 -8.34 -2.85 9.93
CA LYS A 25 -9.54 -2.22 10.54
C LYS A 25 -9.21 -1.09 11.53
N PRO A 26 -8.21 -1.23 12.42
CA PRO A 26 -7.81 -0.15 13.33
C PRO A 26 -7.24 1.10 12.65
N LEU A 27 -6.82 1.01 11.38
CA LEU A 27 -6.26 2.14 10.62
C LEU A 27 -7.34 3.03 10.01
N ILE A 28 -8.55 2.49 9.79
CA ILE A 28 -9.65 3.17 9.10
C ILE A 28 -9.91 4.59 9.59
N PRO A 29 -9.95 4.89 10.91
CA PRO A 29 -10.22 6.24 11.40
C PRO A 29 -9.19 7.27 10.89
N ASP A 30 -7.94 6.85 10.74
CA ASP A 30 -6.80 7.73 10.48
C ASP A 30 -6.46 7.86 8.98
N LEU A 31 -6.85 6.88 8.15
CA LEU A 31 -6.55 6.86 6.71
C LEU A 31 -7.36 7.91 5.92
N LYS A 32 -6.69 8.89 5.33
CA LYS A 32 -7.33 10.00 4.61
C LYS A 32 -8.04 9.55 3.34
N PHE A 33 -7.52 8.56 2.61
CA PHE A 33 -8.17 8.06 1.40
C PHE A 33 -9.52 7.38 1.68
N ILE A 34 -9.76 6.94 2.92
CA ILE A 34 -11.05 6.44 3.38
C ILE A 34 -11.87 7.62 3.90
N THR A 35 -12.66 8.22 3.02
CA THR A 35 -13.48 9.38 3.36
C THR A 35 -14.71 9.02 4.20
N ASN A 36 -15.33 7.85 3.99
CA ASN A 36 -16.44 7.35 4.79
C ASN A 36 -15.97 6.24 5.74
N LYS A 37 -15.91 6.53 7.04
CA LYS A 37 -15.39 5.62 8.09
C LYS A 37 -16.36 4.51 8.49
N THR A 38 -17.64 4.67 8.21
CA THR A 38 -18.68 3.68 8.55
C THR A 38 -18.84 2.67 7.43
N MET A 39 -18.86 3.13 6.18
CA MET A 39 -19.03 2.30 4.97
C MET A 39 -17.76 2.26 4.11
N TRP A 40 -16.62 2.00 4.75
CA TRP A 40 -15.28 2.06 4.14
C TRP A 40 -14.95 0.89 3.18
N SER A 41 -15.67 -0.23 3.29
CA SER A 41 -15.37 -1.41 2.47
C SER A 41 -15.50 -1.14 0.97
N GLY A 42 -16.39 -0.22 0.57
CA GLY A 42 -16.59 0.18 -0.82
C GLY A 42 -15.34 0.79 -1.45
N HIS A 43 -14.55 1.52 -0.66
CA HIS A 43 -13.26 2.02 -1.13
C HIS A 43 -12.39 0.83 -1.55
N LEU A 44 -12.28 -0.25 -0.78
CA LEU A 44 -11.34 -1.34 -1.10
C LEU A 44 -11.75 -2.28 -2.24
N ARG A 45 -12.93 -2.14 -2.85
CA ARG A 45 -13.44 -3.06 -3.88
C ARG A 45 -12.83 -2.87 -5.27
N ILE A 46 -11.64 -2.29 -5.35
CA ILE A 46 -10.89 -2.10 -6.59
C ILE A 46 -9.51 -2.75 -6.47
N ALA A 47 -8.92 -3.16 -7.59
CA ALA A 47 -7.67 -3.90 -7.59
C ALA A 47 -6.49 -3.10 -7.03
N MET A 48 -6.41 -1.80 -7.33
CA MET A 48 -5.36 -0.89 -6.86
C MET A 48 -5.95 0.47 -6.58
N ARG A 49 -5.39 1.19 -5.59
CA ARG A 49 -5.71 2.57 -5.30
C ARG A 49 -4.44 3.37 -5.03
N GLU A 50 -4.40 4.57 -5.57
CA GLU A 50 -3.47 5.60 -5.12
C GLU A 50 -3.84 6.10 -3.73
N ILE A 51 -2.88 6.05 -2.81
CA ILE A 51 -3.01 6.60 -1.46
C ILE A 51 -2.13 7.84 -1.32
N PRO A 52 -2.53 8.84 -0.54
CA PRO A 52 -1.68 9.99 -0.28
C PRO A 52 -0.45 9.55 0.53
N GLU A 53 0.66 10.28 0.36
CA GLU A 53 1.94 9.94 1.00
C GLU A 53 1.86 9.83 2.52
N GLU A 54 1.01 10.65 3.14
CA GLU A 54 0.76 10.63 4.58
C GLU A 54 0.11 9.32 5.07
N ASP A 55 -0.78 8.72 4.28
CA ASP A 55 -1.40 7.44 4.60
C ASP A 55 -0.36 6.32 4.49
N TYR A 56 0.51 6.38 3.49
CA TYR A 56 1.65 5.46 3.37
C TYR A 56 2.57 5.54 4.59
N ARG A 57 2.96 6.76 5.00
CA ARG A 57 3.79 6.98 6.19
C ARG A 57 3.10 6.51 7.47
N LEU A 58 1.79 6.71 7.59
CA LEU A 58 0.99 6.23 8.73
C LEU A 58 1.00 4.69 8.82
N ILE A 59 0.81 4.00 7.69
CA ILE A 59 0.83 2.53 7.62
C ILE A 59 2.19 2.00 8.09
N LEU A 60 3.30 2.56 7.58
CA LEU A 60 4.64 2.16 8.01
C LEU A 60 4.85 2.39 9.51
N LYS A 61 4.49 3.58 10.00
CA LYS A 61 4.60 3.91 11.43
C LYS A 61 3.81 2.93 12.31
N ARG A 62 2.61 2.51 11.87
CA ARG A 62 1.78 1.54 12.60
C ARG A 62 2.32 0.12 12.53
N ALA A 63 3.05 -0.22 11.47
CA ALA A 63 3.80 -1.46 11.37
C ALA A 63 5.12 -1.46 12.18
N GLY A 64 5.49 -0.34 12.81
CA GLY A 64 6.78 -0.19 13.50
C GLY A 64 7.96 0.03 12.55
N GLU A 65 7.69 0.31 11.28
CA GLU A 65 8.69 0.52 10.24
C GLU A 65 8.97 2.01 10.00
N SER A 66 10.18 2.31 9.57
CA SER A 66 10.56 3.63 9.07
C SER A 66 10.50 3.67 7.55
N LEU A 67 10.50 4.88 6.96
CA LEU A 67 10.51 5.02 5.50
C LEU A 67 11.70 4.23 4.93
N PRO A 68 11.45 3.27 4.03
CA PRO A 68 12.53 2.48 3.48
C PRO A 68 13.47 3.41 2.70
N GLN A 69 14.76 3.28 2.97
CA GLN A 69 15.80 3.93 2.18
C GLN A 69 15.70 3.37 0.77
N LEU A 70 15.18 4.17 -0.16
CA LEU A 70 15.24 3.82 -1.58
C LEU A 70 16.72 3.70 -1.94
N PRO A 71 17.20 2.55 -2.43
CA PRO A 71 18.59 2.42 -2.84
C PRO A 71 18.88 3.47 -3.91
N SER A 72 19.97 4.21 -3.71
CA SER A 72 20.38 5.36 -4.52
C SER A 72 20.68 5.05 -5.99
N SER A 73 20.50 3.81 -6.46
CA SER A 73 20.94 3.34 -7.76
C SER A 73 19.84 3.27 -8.84
N THR A 74 18.70 3.96 -8.70
CA THR A 74 17.65 3.96 -9.76
C THR A 74 17.51 5.31 -10.47
N LEU A 75 18.64 5.95 -10.79
CA LEU A 75 18.73 6.99 -11.83
C LEU A 75 19.70 6.52 -12.93
N SER A 76 19.38 5.41 -13.61
CA SER A 76 20.11 5.02 -14.82
C SER A 76 19.29 4.25 -15.85
N ALA A 77 17.98 4.43 -15.89
CA ALA A 77 17.18 3.96 -17.01
C ALA A 77 16.70 5.18 -17.82
N GLN A 78 17.64 5.80 -18.54
CA GLN A 78 17.31 6.28 -19.88
C GLN A 78 16.83 5.07 -20.69
N ILE A 79 15.65 5.19 -21.31
CA ILE A 79 15.31 4.91 -22.71
C ILE A 79 13.92 5.52 -22.93
#